data_AF-K7PER7-F1
#
_entry.id   AF-K7PER7-F1
#
_cell.length_a   1.000
_cell.length_b   1.000
_cell.length_c   1.000
_cell.angle_alpha   90.00
_cell.angle_beta   90.00
_cell.angle_gamma   90.00
#
_symmetry.space_group_name_H-M   'P 1'
#
loop_
_entity.id
_entity.type
_entity.pdbx_description
1 polymer ?
#
loop_
_entity_poly.entity_id
_entity_poly.type
_entity_poly.pdbx_seq_one_letter_code
_entity_poly.pdbx_strand_id
1 'polypeptide(L)'
;DPEDGRLPALTPEAQQSRASLQLDRTQRGFNGPEDRALSERCITFGAPRVQAAYNSYVQIFQTRDHVAILMETIHDARIIPLDSRPHIGQNIRQWLGDSVGHWEGDTLVVNTANYSPKSDFRGAHENLHIVERFTRVSPTRIDYQITATDPTTWTKPWTAMIPLKLSGEEVYEFACHEGNEGMVGILAGARAQEKAAEEAVSKEAK
;
A
#
# COMPACT_ATOMS: atom_id res chain seq x y z
N ASP A 1 0.93 16.57 14.87
CA ASP A 1 -0.17 15.64 14.54
C ASP A 1 -1.52 16.24 14.88
N PRO A 2 -2.61 15.83 14.21
CA PRO A 2 -3.96 16.30 14.56
C PRO A 2 -4.27 15.99 16.02
N GLU A 3 -4.62 17.01 16.81
CA GLU A 3 -4.90 16.86 18.24
C GLU A 3 -6.11 15.95 18.53
N ASP A 4 -7.00 15.79 17.54
CA ASP A 4 -8.19 14.95 17.62
C ASP A 4 -7.92 13.46 17.37
N GLY A 5 -6.67 13.08 17.07
CA GLY A 5 -6.28 11.70 16.76
C GLY A 5 -6.90 11.17 15.47
N ARG A 6 -7.50 12.03 14.64
CA ARG A 6 -8.08 11.65 13.35
C ARG A 6 -7.13 11.99 12.24
N LEU A 7 -7.33 11.32 11.10
CA LEU A 7 -6.61 11.72 9.90
C LEU A 7 -7.09 13.10 9.44
N PRO A 8 -6.19 13.91 8.86
CA PRO A 8 -6.54 15.18 8.27
C PRO A 8 -7.66 15.04 7.24
N ALA A 9 -8.42 16.12 7.06
CA ALA A 9 -9.37 16.21 5.98
C ALA A 9 -8.68 16.01 4.62
N LEU A 10 -9.36 15.29 3.74
CA LEU A 10 -8.99 15.20 2.33
C LEU A 10 -9.14 16.57 1.66
N THR A 11 -8.30 16.86 0.66
CA THR A 11 -8.49 18.02 -0.22
C THR A 11 -9.83 17.92 -0.97
N PRO A 12 -10.44 19.05 -1.41
CA PRO A 12 -11.64 19.02 -2.23
C PRO A 12 -11.49 18.14 -3.49
N GLU A 13 -10.33 18.21 -4.14
CA GLU A 13 -10.00 17.43 -5.34
C GLU A 13 -9.94 15.93 -5.01
N ALA A 14 -9.30 15.53 -3.91
CA ALA A 14 -9.25 14.14 -3.48
C ALA A 14 -10.62 13.59 -3.06
N GLN A 15 -11.48 14.42 -2.47
CA GLN A 15 -12.86 14.03 -2.15
C GLN A 15 -13.66 13.72 -3.42
N GLN A 16 -13.55 14.58 -4.44
CA GLN A 16 -14.20 14.38 -5.74
C GLN A 16 -13.67 13.13 -6.45
N SER A 17 -12.35 12.97 -6.52
CA SER A 17 -11.70 11.79 -7.13
C SER A 17 -12.13 10.49 -6.46
N ARG A 18 -12.18 10.47 -5.11
CA ARG A 18 -12.64 9.29 -4.37
C ARG A 18 -14.11 8.97 -4.65
N ALA A 19 -14.97 9.98 -4.78
CA ALA A 19 -16.37 9.78 -5.11
C ALA A 19 -16.54 9.24 -6.54
N SER A 20 -15.79 9.73 -7.52
CA SER A 20 -15.83 9.22 -8.89
C SER A 20 -15.32 7.78 -8.98
N LEU A 21 -14.21 7.46 -8.31
CA LEU A 21 -13.68 6.10 -8.26
C LEU A 21 -14.66 5.11 -7.62
N GLN A 22 -15.37 5.54 -6.56
CA GLN A 22 -16.40 4.70 -5.94
C GLN A 22 -17.55 4.41 -6.91
N LEU A 23 -18.00 5.42 -7.67
CA LEU A 23 -19.04 5.25 -8.68
C LEU A 23 -18.58 4.32 -9.81
N ASP A 24 -17.36 4.52 -10.31
CA ASP A 24 -16.79 3.68 -11.37
C ASP A 24 -16.65 2.22 -10.92
N ARG A 25 -16.21 1.95 -9.69
CA ARG A 25 -16.15 0.57 -9.16
C ARG A 25 -17.53 -0.09 -9.10
N THR A 26 -18.57 0.67 -8.75
CA THR A 26 -19.95 0.15 -8.69
C THR A 26 -20.61 -0.03 -10.04
N GLN A 27 -20.20 0.72 -11.07
CA GLN A 27 -20.85 0.72 -12.38
C GLN A 27 -20.06 0.01 -13.48
N ARG A 28 -18.72 -0.03 -13.38
CA ARG A 28 -17.82 -0.47 -14.46
C ARG A 28 -16.62 -1.29 -13.98
N GLY A 29 -16.48 -1.58 -12.68
CA GLY A 29 -15.25 -2.13 -12.08
C GLY A 29 -14.92 -3.60 -12.37
N PHE A 30 -15.41 -4.17 -13.47
CA PHE A 30 -15.35 -5.60 -13.76
C PHE A 30 -15.24 -5.92 -15.27
N ASN A 31 -14.66 -5.03 -16.08
CA ASN A 31 -14.44 -5.29 -17.51
C ASN A 31 -13.21 -6.17 -17.74
N GLY A 32 -12.20 -6.02 -16.88
CA GLY A 32 -10.97 -6.79 -16.98
C GLY A 32 -10.21 -6.91 -15.66
N PRO A 33 -9.11 -7.68 -15.65
CA PRO A 33 -8.28 -7.83 -14.46
C PRO A 33 -7.66 -6.51 -14.03
N GLU A 34 -7.46 -5.54 -14.92
CA GLU A 34 -6.95 -4.19 -14.60
C GLU A 34 -7.89 -3.37 -13.72
N ASP A 35 -9.18 -3.67 -13.72
CA ASP A 35 -10.18 -2.99 -12.86
C ASP A 35 -10.15 -3.53 -11.42
N ARG A 36 -9.34 -4.57 -11.16
CA ARG A 36 -9.19 -5.22 -9.85
C ARG A 36 -8.07 -4.56 -9.05
N ALA A 37 -8.20 -4.64 -7.72
CA ALA A 37 -7.19 -4.07 -6.83
C ALA A 37 -5.83 -4.78 -7.02
N LEU A 38 -4.72 -4.08 -6.79
CA LEU A 38 -3.36 -4.63 -6.93
C LEU A 38 -3.16 -5.91 -6.10
N SER A 39 -3.79 -5.99 -4.93
CA SER A 39 -3.78 -7.16 -4.06
C SER A 39 -4.49 -8.37 -4.66
N GLU A 40 -5.66 -8.18 -5.28
CA GLU A 40 -6.40 -9.25 -5.98
C GLU A 40 -5.65 -9.75 -7.21
N ARG A 41 -4.78 -8.90 -7.78
CA ARG A 41 -3.91 -9.22 -8.91
C ARG A 41 -2.55 -9.77 -8.49
N CYS A 42 -2.31 -9.93 -7.19
CA CYS A 42 -1.03 -10.38 -6.66
C CYS A 42 0.16 -9.54 -7.12
N ILE A 43 -0.04 -8.24 -7.33
CA ILE A 43 1.04 -7.31 -7.74
C ILE A 43 1.78 -6.79 -6.50
N THR A 44 1.06 -6.22 -5.55
CA THR A 44 1.63 -5.63 -4.33
C THR A 44 0.52 -5.27 -3.35
N PHE A 45 0.86 -5.18 -2.06
CA PHE A 45 0.01 -4.53 -1.05
C PHE A 45 0.45 -3.09 -0.71
N GLY A 46 1.48 -2.61 -1.40
CA GLY A 46 2.04 -1.27 -1.23
C GLY A 46 2.93 -1.14 -0.01
N ALA A 47 3.71 -0.05 0.02
CA ALA A 47 4.55 0.33 1.14
C ALA A 47 4.24 1.78 1.56
N PRO A 48 4.33 2.11 2.86
CA PRO A 48 4.44 1.18 3.98
C PRO A 48 3.14 0.41 4.22
N ARG A 49 3.22 -0.80 4.77
CA ARG A 49 2.04 -1.55 5.20
C ARG A 49 1.76 -1.27 6.66
N VAL A 50 0.69 -0.53 6.87
CA VAL A 50 0.28 -0.04 8.20
C VAL A 50 -0.86 -0.83 8.82
N GLN A 51 -1.30 -1.89 8.14
CA GLN A 51 -2.43 -2.70 8.58
C GLN A 51 -1.95 -3.81 9.52
N ALA A 52 -2.55 -3.86 10.71
CA ALA A 52 -2.41 -4.99 11.62
C ALA A 52 -3.41 -6.11 11.24
N ALA A 53 -3.11 -7.34 11.70
CA ALA A 53 -3.89 -8.56 11.58
C ALA A 53 -3.37 -9.55 10.52
N TYR A 54 -4.22 -9.99 9.60
CA TYR A 54 -3.91 -11.07 8.67
C TYR A 54 -2.62 -10.78 7.89
N ASN A 55 -1.67 -11.69 8.00
CA ASN A 55 -0.36 -11.69 7.34
C ASN A 55 0.44 -10.40 7.52
N SER A 56 0.42 -9.84 8.73
CA SER A 56 1.06 -8.57 9.07
C SER A 56 2.47 -8.71 9.66
N TYR A 57 3.10 -9.89 9.63
CA TYR A 57 4.49 -10.01 10.06
C TYR A 57 5.42 -9.33 9.07
N VAL A 58 6.51 -8.77 9.61
CA VAL A 58 7.62 -8.22 8.84
C VAL A 58 8.91 -8.81 9.37
N GLN A 59 9.82 -9.14 8.45
CA GLN A 59 11.16 -9.58 8.78
C GLN A 59 12.15 -8.52 8.33
N ILE A 60 12.95 -8.03 9.28
CA ILE A 60 13.92 -6.96 9.05
C ILE A 60 15.31 -7.60 9.04
N PHE A 61 15.97 -7.54 7.88
CA PHE A 61 17.35 -7.95 7.70
C PHE A 61 18.22 -6.71 7.64
N GLN A 62 19.37 -6.74 8.32
CA GLN A 62 20.30 -5.63 8.31
C GLN A 62 21.69 -6.13 7.96
N THR A 63 22.32 -5.39 7.05
CA THR A 63 23.74 -5.49 6.73
C THR A 63 24.42 -4.16 7.08
N ARG A 64 25.70 -4.03 6.75
CA ARG A 64 26.43 -2.77 6.98
C ARG A 64 25.87 -1.62 6.14
N ASP A 65 25.41 -1.90 4.92
CA ASP A 65 25.07 -0.88 3.92
C ASP A 65 23.61 -0.93 3.45
N HIS A 66 22.84 -1.94 3.87
CA HIS A 66 21.41 -2.06 3.54
C HIS A 66 20.57 -2.58 4.71
N VAL A 67 19.31 -2.17 4.74
CA VAL A 67 18.23 -2.84 5.45
C VAL A 67 17.27 -3.41 4.41
N ALA A 68 16.84 -4.66 4.59
CA ALA A 68 15.74 -5.23 3.83
C ALA A 68 14.55 -5.48 4.75
N ILE A 69 13.37 -4.99 4.36
CA ILE A 69 12.11 -5.29 5.05
C ILE A 69 11.30 -6.21 4.15
N LEU A 70 11.22 -7.48 4.53
CA LEU A 70 10.35 -8.46 3.91
C LEU A 70 8.99 -8.43 4.61
N MET A 71 7.93 -8.43 3.82
CA MET A 71 6.56 -8.41 4.30
C MET A 71 5.97 -9.81 4.13
N GLU A 72 5.30 -10.33 5.15
CA GLU A 72 4.70 -11.69 5.11
C GLU A 72 3.61 -11.80 4.04
N THR A 73 2.77 -10.77 3.92
CA THR A 73 1.83 -10.71 2.81
C THR A 73 2.60 -10.45 1.52
N ILE A 74 2.30 -11.25 0.48
CA ILE A 74 2.84 -11.14 -0.88
C ILE A 74 4.38 -11.26 -0.93
N HIS A 75 4.97 -11.08 -2.11
CA HIS A 75 6.41 -11.14 -2.35
C HIS A 75 7.10 -9.77 -2.14
N ASP A 76 6.46 -8.84 -1.43
CA ASP A 76 6.94 -7.47 -1.27
C ASP A 76 8.18 -7.46 -0.36
N ALA A 77 9.31 -7.01 -0.91
CA ALA A 77 10.56 -6.79 -0.19
C ALA A 77 11.10 -5.40 -0.50
N ARG A 78 11.33 -4.59 0.54
CA ARG A 78 11.90 -3.25 0.41
C ARG A 78 13.38 -3.30 0.69
N ILE A 79 14.20 -2.92 -0.29
CA ILE A 79 15.65 -2.83 -0.15
C ILE A 79 16.01 -1.37 0.09
N ILE A 80 16.57 -1.08 1.26
CA ILE A 80 16.80 0.28 1.77
C ILE A 80 18.32 0.47 1.92
N PRO A 81 18.98 1.15 0.96
CA PRO A 81 20.39 1.52 1.09
C PRO A 81 20.60 2.50 2.25
N LEU A 82 21.74 2.35 2.93
CA LEU A 82 22.19 3.17 4.07
C LEU A 82 23.41 4.05 3.75
N ASP A 83 23.81 4.12 2.49
CA ASP A 83 25.04 4.76 2.04
C ASP A 83 24.88 6.24 1.69
N SER A 84 23.77 6.87 2.12
CA SER A 84 23.47 8.28 1.89
C SER A 84 23.38 8.67 0.40
N ARG A 85 23.15 7.70 -0.50
CA ARG A 85 22.87 8.01 -1.90
C ARG A 85 21.56 8.81 -2.02
N PRO A 86 21.46 9.70 -3.02
CA PRO A 86 20.19 10.37 -3.30
C PRO A 86 19.16 9.36 -3.81
N HIS A 87 17.89 9.75 -3.73
CA HIS A 87 16.81 9.04 -4.39
C HIS A 87 17.09 8.86 -5.89
N ILE A 88 16.52 7.80 -6.45
CA ILE A 88 16.51 7.59 -7.90
C ILE A 88 15.83 8.77 -8.60
N GLY A 89 16.22 9.03 -9.86
CA GLY A 89 15.69 10.16 -10.62
C GLY A 89 14.15 10.16 -10.67
N GLN A 90 13.55 11.36 -10.59
CA GLN A 90 12.10 11.55 -10.41
C GLN A 90 11.20 10.94 -11.52
N ASN A 91 11.80 10.54 -12.65
CA ASN A 91 11.10 9.88 -13.76
C ASN A 91 10.95 8.37 -13.55
N ILE A 92 11.69 7.78 -12.61
CA ILE A 92 11.59 6.37 -12.27
C ILE A 92 10.61 6.25 -11.11
N ARG A 93 9.50 5.54 -11.35
CA ARG A 93 8.42 5.37 -10.38
C ARG A 93 8.21 3.90 -10.06
N GLN A 94 8.11 3.58 -8.78
CA GLN A 94 8.04 2.20 -8.28
C GLN A 94 6.78 1.98 -7.44
N TRP A 95 6.26 0.75 -7.43
CA TRP A 95 5.05 0.39 -6.69
C TRP A 95 5.20 0.56 -5.17
N LEU A 96 6.38 0.22 -4.64
CA LEU A 96 6.74 0.36 -3.23
C LEU A 96 7.43 1.69 -2.91
N GLY A 97 7.55 2.57 -3.90
CA GLY A 97 8.41 3.75 -3.84
C GLY A 97 9.91 3.41 -3.84
N ASP A 98 10.72 4.45 -3.85
CA ASP A 98 12.16 4.42 -3.71
C ASP A 98 12.54 4.81 -2.29
N SER A 99 13.11 3.87 -1.53
CA SER A 99 13.49 4.07 -0.13
C SER A 99 14.98 4.32 0.01
N VAL A 100 15.36 5.30 0.83
CA VAL A 100 16.74 5.51 1.31
C VAL A 100 16.73 5.65 2.82
N GLY A 101 17.76 5.15 3.50
CA GLY A 101 17.81 5.14 4.96
C GLY A 101 19.08 5.74 5.54
N HIS A 102 18.98 6.18 6.79
CA HIS A 102 20.10 6.60 7.61
C HIS A 102 19.80 6.37 9.10
N TRP A 103 20.83 6.41 9.94
CA TRP A 103 20.69 6.27 11.38
C TRP A 103 20.75 7.63 12.08
N GLU A 104 19.81 7.85 13.02
CA GLU A 104 19.81 8.96 13.97
C GLU A 104 19.88 8.39 15.38
N GLY A 105 21.10 8.23 15.92
CA GLY A 105 21.32 7.46 17.14
C GLY A 105 20.85 6.02 16.95
N ASP A 106 19.93 5.58 17.82
CA ASP A 106 19.36 4.21 17.79
C ASP A 106 18.10 4.10 16.91
N THR A 107 17.80 5.10 16.09
CA THR A 107 16.63 5.13 15.22
C THR A 107 17.04 5.02 13.76
N LEU A 108 16.54 3.99 13.07
CA LEU A 108 16.61 3.93 11.61
C LEU A 108 15.53 4.85 11.04
N VAL A 109 15.94 5.83 10.26
CA VAL A 109 15.05 6.73 9.53
C VAL A 109 15.06 6.31 8.07
N VAL A 110 13.88 6.09 7.49
CA VAL A 110 13.71 5.72 6.09
C VAL A 110 12.87 6.79 5.41
N ASN A 111 13.41 7.43 4.39
CA ASN A 111 12.70 8.30 3.49
C ASN A 111 12.26 7.50 2.26
N THR A 112 10.98 7.54 1.92
CA THR A 112 10.45 6.91 0.71
C THR A 112 9.67 7.89 -0.14
N ALA A 113 10.04 7.97 -1.42
CA ALA A 113 9.44 8.83 -2.43
C ALA A 113 9.21 8.04 -3.74
N ASN A 114 9.01 8.75 -4.87
CA ASN A 114 8.95 8.17 -6.21
C ASN A 114 7.92 7.03 -6.39
N TYR A 115 6.79 7.13 -5.68
CA TYR A 115 5.68 6.19 -5.85
C TYR A 115 5.10 6.25 -7.26
N SER A 116 4.64 5.11 -7.75
CA SER A 116 3.91 4.97 -9.00
C SER A 116 2.56 5.70 -8.92
N PRO A 117 2.09 6.36 -9.99
CA PRO A 117 0.71 6.86 -10.03
C PRO A 117 -0.33 5.72 -9.95
N LYS A 118 0.11 4.48 -10.12
CA LYS A 118 -0.74 3.29 -9.98
C LYS A 118 -0.71 2.69 -8.57
N SER A 119 0.27 3.02 -7.72
CA SER A 119 0.26 2.57 -6.32
C SER A 119 -0.78 3.34 -5.53
N ASP A 120 -1.38 2.76 -4.50
CA ASP A 120 -2.32 3.45 -3.63
C ASP A 120 -1.90 3.31 -2.16
N PHE A 121 -1.78 4.45 -1.49
CA PHE A 121 -1.67 4.51 -0.04
C PHE A 121 -2.79 5.38 0.51
N ARG A 122 -3.97 4.77 0.70
CA ARG A 122 -5.15 5.44 1.27
C ARG A 122 -5.59 6.67 0.43
N GLY A 123 -5.52 6.55 -0.90
CA GLY A 123 -5.83 7.62 -1.85
C GLY A 123 -4.67 8.57 -2.18
N ALA A 124 -3.47 8.31 -1.66
CA ALA A 124 -2.24 8.99 -2.06
C ALA A 124 -1.45 8.12 -3.05
N HIS A 125 -0.82 8.77 -4.02
CA HIS A 125 -0.21 8.14 -5.20
C HIS A 125 1.21 8.69 -5.44
N GLU A 126 1.50 9.27 -6.61
CA GLU A 126 2.84 9.72 -7.03
C GLU A 126 3.39 10.93 -6.26
N ASN A 127 2.53 11.67 -5.56
CA ASN A 127 2.89 12.80 -4.70
C ASN A 127 3.10 12.40 -3.25
N LEU A 128 2.96 11.10 -2.94
CA LEU A 128 3.20 10.56 -1.62
C LEU A 128 4.69 10.65 -1.27
N HIS A 129 4.95 11.16 -0.08
CA HIS A 129 6.24 11.09 0.56
C HIS A 129 6.05 10.54 1.98
N ILE A 130 6.83 9.52 2.32
CA ILE A 130 6.76 8.80 3.58
C ILE A 130 8.09 8.94 4.30
N VAL A 131 8.04 9.33 5.57
CA VAL A 131 9.17 9.21 6.50
C VAL A 131 8.81 8.20 7.57
N GLU A 132 9.60 7.14 7.66
CA GLU A 132 9.46 6.09 8.65
C GLU A 132 10.59 6.18 9.65
N ARG A 133 10.29 5.93 10.93
CA ARG A 133 11.28 5.88 12.00
C ARG A 133 11.08 4.59 12.77
N PHE A 134 12.10 3.74 12.79
CA PHE A 134 12.12 2.49 13.54
C PHE A 134 13.07 2.64 14.72
N THR A 135 12.51 2.79 15.92
CA THR A 135 13.28 2.93 17.16
C THR A 135 13.15 1.67 17.99
N ARG A 136 14.26 0.96 18.23
CA ARG A 136 14.24 -0.22 19.10
C ARG A 136 14.17 0.24 20.57
N VAL A 137 13.01 0.09 21.18
CA VAL A 137 12.74 0.56 22.56
C VAL A 137 12.92 -0.53 23.62
N SER A 138 13.03 -1.79 23.20
CA SER A 138 13.41 -2.91 24.08
C SER A 138 13.99 -4.08 23.27
N PRO A 139 14.50 -5.14 23.91
CA PRO A 139 14.94 -6.34 23.20
C PRO A 139 13.87 -6.97 22.29
N THR A 140 12.58 -6.75 22.59
CA THR A 140 11.44 -7.40 21.91
C THR A 140 10.44 -6.39 21.31
N ARG A 141 10.77 -5.10 21.24
CA ARG A 141 9.84 -4.07 20.76
C ARG A 141 10.55 -2.99 19.94
N ILE A 142 9.94 -2.63 18.82
CA ILE A 142 10.30 -1.49 17.99
C ILE A 142 9.09 -0.55 17.94
N ASP A 143 9.31 0.72 18.23
CA ASP A 143 8.31 1.75 17.97
C ASP A 143 8.51 2.22 16.52
N TYR A 144 7.52 1.91 15.68
CA TYR A 144 7.52 2.23 14.26
C TYR A 144 6.60 3.42 14.02
N GLN A 145 7.20 4.57 13.76
CA GLN A 145 6.50 5.81 13.47
C GLN A 145 6.51 6.09 11.97
N ILE A 146 5.40 6.58 11.45
CA ILE A 146 5.21 6.88 10.02
C ILE A 146 4.61 8.26 9.91
N THR A 147 5.29 9.15 9.19
CA THR A 147 4.75 10.44 8.78
C THR A 147 4.49 10.40 7.28
N ALA A 148 3.23 10.61 6.90
CA ALA A 148 2.81 10.66 5.50
C ALA A 148 2.48 12.09 5.08
N THR A 149 2.98 12.48 3.92
CA THR A 149 2.73 13.77 3.28
C THR A 149 2.31 13.53 1.85
N ASP A 150 1.13 14.00 1.49
CA ASP A 150 0.69 14.14 0.10
C ASP A 150 -0.26 15.35 0.06
N PRO A 151 0.18 16.51 -0.45
CA PRO A 151 -0.64 17.72 -0.49
C PRO A 151 -1.79 17.63 -1.50
N THR A 152 -1.78 16.64 -2.40
CA THR A 152 -2.89 16.38 -3.33
C THR A 152 -3.99 15.56 -2.69
N THR A 153 -3.66 14.78 -1.66
CA THR A 153 -4.62 13.93 -0.93
C THR A 153 -5.08 14.54 0.39
N TRP A 154 -4.15 15.02 1.23
CA TRP A 154 -4.45 15.52 2.59
C TRP A 154 -4.12 17.01 2.74
N THR A 155 -4.94 17.70 3.53
CA THR A 155 -4.74 19.12 3.87
C THR A 155 -3.50 19.43 4.71
N LYS A 156 -2.91 18.42 5.37
CA LYS A 156 -1.66 18.52 6.12
C LYS A 156 -1.03 17.12 6.30
N PRO A 157 0.28 17.03 6.60
CA PRO A 157 0.90 15.77 6.98
C PRO A 157 0.25 15.16 8.22
N TRP A 158 0.37 13.84 8.36
CA TRP A 158 -0.09 13.12 9.54
C TRP A 158 0.93 12.07 9.96
N THR A 159 0.95 11.77 11.26
CA THR A 159 1.82 10.73 11.82
C THR A 159 1.01 9.68 12.55
N ALA A 160 1.45 8.42 12.44
CA ALA A 160 0.97 7.30 13.24
C ALA A 160 2.15 6.56 13.88
N MET A 161 1.90 5.90 15.00
CA MET A 161 2.87 5.01 15.65
C MET A 161 2.25 3.62 15.80
N ILE A 162 2.98 2.61 15.34
CA ILE A 162 2.61 1.21 15.38
C ILE A 162 3.69 0.49 16.20
N PRO A 163 3.35 -0.10 17.37
CA PRO A 163 4.32 -0.88 18.12
C PRO A 163 4.51 -2.24 17.46
N LEU A 164 5.72 -2.54 16.99
CA LEU A 164 6.09 -3.85 16.48
C LEU A 164 6.64 -4.70 17.63
N LYS A 165 6.08 -5.90 17.79
CA LYS A 165 6.51 -6.87 18.79
C LYS A 165 7.30 -7.98 18.09
N LEU A 166 8.42 -8.38 18.69
CA LEU A 166 9.18 -9.53 18.22
C LEU A 166 8.31 -10.80 18.28
N SER A 167 8.24 -11.50 17.15
CA SER A 167 7.72 -12.87 17.06
C SER A 167 8.88 -13.85 16.92
N GLY A 168 8.73 -15.04 17.48
CA GLY A 168 9.63 -16.17 17.25
C GLY A 168 9.14 -17.09 16.13
N GLU A 169 8.03 -16.75 15.49
CA GLU A 169 7.46 -17.49 14.37
C GLU A 169 8.22 -17.21 13.08
N GLU A 170 8.22 -18.18 12.17
CA GLU A 170 8.80 -18.04 10.85
C GLU A 170 7.79 -17.43 9.89
N VAL A 171 8.27 -16.58 8.98
CA VAL A 171 7.49 -16.09 7.85
C VAL A 171 7.54 -17.14 6.75
N TYR A 172 6.36 -17.64 6.36
CA TYR A 172 6.23 -18.63 5.29
C TYR A 172 5.89 -17.97 3.94
N GLU A 173 6.02 -18.76 2.88
CA GLU A 173 5.66 -18.32 1.53
C GLU A 173 4.19 -17.88 1.44
N PHE A 174 3.97 -16.71 0.84
CA PHE A 174 2.64 -16.25 0.44
C PHE A 174 2.42 -16.48 -1.06
N ALA A 175 1.94 -17.67 -1.41
CA ALA A 175 1.69 -18.08 -2.79
C ALA A 175 0.40 -17.45 -3.37
N CYS A 176 0.35 -16.12 -3.49
CA CYS A 176 -0.85 -15.37 -3.89
C CYS A 176 -1.48 -15.87 -5.21
N HIS A 177 -0.64 -16.25 -6.18
CA HIS A 177 -1.12 -16.71 -7.48
C HIS A 177 -1.68 -18.14 -7.45
N GLU A 178 -1.21 -18.99 -6.53
CA GLU A 178 -1.65 -20.37 -6.41
C GLU A 178 -3.09 -20.39 -5.89
N GLY A 179 -4.04 -20.74 -6.75
CA GLY A 179 -5.46 -20.76 -6.38
C GLY A 179 -6.12 -19.37 -6.30
N ASN A 180 -5.63 -18.38 -7.04
CA ASN A 180 -6.31 -17.08 -7.19
C ASN A 180 -7.59 -17.17 -8.08
N GLU A 181 -8.52 -18.04 -7.68
CA GLU A 181 -9.80 -18.26 -8.34
C GLU A 181 -10.75 -17.07 -8.19
N GLY A 182 -10.51 -16.22 -7.18
CA GLY A 182 -11.33 -15.05 -6.89
C GLY A 182 -11.42 -14.10 -8.08
N MET A 183 -10.30 -13.85 -8.77
CA MET A 183 -10.30 -13.00 -9.95
C MET A 183 -11.17 -13.57 -11.08
N VAL A 184 -11.00 -14.85 -11.40
CA VAL A 184 -11.79 -15.53 -12.43
C VAL A 184 -13.26 -15.52 -12.06
N GLY A 185 -13.59 -15.87 -10.81
CA GLY A 185 -14.97 -15.90 -10.31
C GLY A 185 -15.64 -14.52 -10.36
N ILE A 186 -14.94 -13.46 -9.97
CA ILE A 186 -15.45 -12.09 -10.02
C ILE A 186 -15.78 -11.68 -11.46
N LEU A 187 -14.85 -11.89 -12.40
CA LEU A 187 -15.06 -11.50 -13.80
C LEU A 187 -16.14 -12.36 -14.47
N ALA A 188 -16.18 -13.67 -14.20
CA ALA A 188 -17.23 -14.56 -14.69
C ALA A 188 -18.61 -14.15 -14.15
N GLY A 189 -18.68 -13.79 -12.87
CA GLY A 189 -19.91 -13.26 -12.24
C GLY A 189 -20.40 -11.99 -12.91
N ALA A 190 -19.51 -11.06 -13.26
CA ALA A 190 -19.86 -9.85 -13.99
C ALA A 190 -20.44 -10.15 -15.37
N ARG A 191 -19.81 -11.05 -16.16
CA ARG A 191 -20.34 -11.46 -17.47
C ARG A 191 -21.73 -12.12 -17.37
N ALA A 192 -21.96 -12.89 -16.31
CA ALA A 192 -23.26 -13.51 -16.06
C ALA A 192 -24.34 -12.45 -15.75
N GLN A 193 -24.02 -11.41 -14.98
CA GLN A 193 -24.94 -10.31 -14.67
C GLN A 193 -25.29 -9.49 -15.92
N GLU A 194 -24.31 -9.18 -16.77
CA GLU A 194 -24.54 -8.48 -18.03
C GLU A 194 -25.46 -9.26 -18.96
N LYS A 195 -25.21 -10.56 -19.13
CA LYS A 195 -26.08 -11.44 -19.93
C LYS A 195 -27.51 -11.44 -19.39
N ALA A 196 -27.69 -11.52 -18.08
CA ALA A 196 -29.01 -11.49 -17.46
C ALA A 196 -29.73 -10.13 -17.69
N ALA A 197 -28.98 -9.02 -17.68
CA ALA A 197 -29.53 -7.69 -17.96
C ALA A 197 -29.94 -7.53 -19.43
N GLU A 198 -29.12 -8.00 -20.39
CA GLU A 198 -29.45 -8.02 -21.81
C GLU A 198 -30.71 -8.85 -22.09
N GLU A 199 -30.82 -10.03 -21.48
CA GLU A 199 -32.00 -10.88 -21.60
C GLU A 199 -33.27 -10.22 -21.04
N ALA A 200 -33.17 -9.51 -19.92
CA ALA A 200 -34.28 -8.77 -19.33
C ALA A 200 -34.77 -7.64 -20.26
N VAL A 201 -33.85 -6.82 -20.79
CA VAL A 201 -34.18 -5.75 -21.75
C VAL A 201 -34.83 -6.32 -23.01
N SER A 202 -34.33 -7.46 -23.53
CA SER A 202 -34.91 -8.11 -24.70
C SER A 202 -36.33 -8.64 -24.49
N LYS A 203 -36.68 -8.99 -23.25
CA LYS A 203 -38.03 -9.46 -22.88
C LYS A 203 -39.01 -8.30 -22.72
N GLU A 204 -38.57 -7.16 -22.20
CA GLU A 204 -39.42 -5.95 -22.08
C GLU A 204 -39.69 -5.29 -23.44
N ALA A 205 -38.82 -5.50 -24.42
CA ALA A 205 -38.97 -4.97 -25.78
C ALA A 205 -39.89 -5.81 -26.69
N LYS A 206 -40.37 -6.98 -26.23
CA LYS A 206 -41.30 -7.86 -26.95
C LYS A 206 -42.70 -7.77 -26.37
#